data_AF-A0A5B7BDH8-F1
#
_entry.id   AF-A0A5B7BDH8-F1
#
_cell.length_a   1.000
_cell.length_b   1.000
_cell.length_c   1.000
_cell.angle_alpha   90.00
_cell.angle_beta   90.00
_cell.angle_gamma   90.00
#
_symmetry.space_group_name_H-M   'P 1'
#
loop_
_entity.id
_entity.type
_entity.pdbx_description
1 polymer ?
#
loop_
_entity_poly.entity_id
_entity_poly.type
_entity_poly.pdbx_seq_one_letter_code
_entity_poly.pdbx_strand_id
1 'polypeptide(L)'
;MSILEIPGSQVERDMGSGEGNPRWSVFDGVKIIPTTPEAVMAEINSAIAAFEHAHATALLQSPSSLSKNKSSNVNSTSQYDARIADEAYKAGLAALAAGKLDEALHSLNLSLSKCPPDKTSAVTKLQSLISLTSQQLQKSPK
;
A
#
# COMPACT_ATOMS: atom_id res chain seq x y z
N MET A 1 -60.53 -5.79 49.51
CA MET A 1 -59.19 -5.20 49.27
C MET A 1 -58.18 -6.10 49.97
N SER A 2 -57.05 -6.35 49.30
CA SER A 2 -55.95 -7.26 49.70
C SER A 2 -56.26 -8.74 49.35
N ILE A 3 -55.40 -9.57 48.74
CA ILE A 3 -53.95 -9.57 48.47
C ILE A 3 -53.70 -10.23 47.10
N LEU A 4 -52.77 -9.68 46.33
CA LEU A 4 -52.24 -10.23 45.08
C LEU A 4 -51.21 -11.33 45.39
N GLU A 5 -51.37 -12.50 44.78
CA GLU A 5 -50.46 -13.65 44.87
C GLU A 5 -49.04 -13.35 44.36
N ILE A 6 -48.05 -13.76 45.14
CA ILE A 6 -46.68 -14.13 44.70
C ILE A 6 -46.44 -15.52 45.31
N PRO A 7 -45.90 -16.51 44.58
CA PRO A 7 -44.45 -16.75 44.67
C PRO A 7 -43.81 -17.30 43.39
N GLY A 8 -42.51 -17.03 43.21
CA GLY A 8 -41.72 -17.69 42.16
C GLY A 8 -40.37 -17.04 41.92
N SER A 9 -39.49 -17.07 42.92
CA SER A 9 -38.07 -16.77 42.77
C SER A 9 -37.41 -17.68 41.72
N GLN A 10 -36.56 -17.12 40.84
CA GLN A 10 -35.24 -17.67 40.53
C GLN A 10 -34.34 -16.55 39.97
N VAL A 11 -33.12 -16.59 40.50
CA VAL A 11 -31.97 -15.74 40.24
C VAL A 11 -31.15 -16.29 39.07
N GLU A 12 -30.21 -15.47 38.62
CA GLU A 12 -29.02 -15.78 37.82
C GLU A 12 -29.06 -15.59 36.31
N ARG A 13 -28.23 -14.62 35.90
CA ARG A 13 -27.25 -14.63 34.80
C ARG A 13 -27.86 -14.69 33.38
N ASP A 14 -27.41 -13.90 32.44
CA ASP A 14 -26.01 -13.82 32.04
C ASP A 14 -25.80 -12.56 31.19
N MET A 15 -24.70 -11.84 31.45
CA MET A 15 -24.14 -10.85 30.53
C MET A 15 -23.62 -11.59 29.30
N GLY A 16 -24.49 -11.86 28.34
CA GLY A 16 -24.11 -12.31 27.01
C GLY A 16 -23.83 -11.12 26.12
N SER A 17 -22.67 -10.48 26.28
CA SER A 17 -22.07 -9.69 25.19
C SER A 17 -21.89 -10.66 24.03
N GLY A 18 -22.88 -10.70 23.13
CA GLY A 18 -22.79 -11.37 21.84
C GLY A 18 -21.85 -10.57 20.96
N GLU A 19 -20.58 -10.58 21.33
CA GLU A 19 -19.46 -10.35 20.44
C GLU A 19 -19.60 -11.40 19.35
N GLY A 20 -20.35 -11.02 18.31
CA GLY A 20 -20.42 -11.73 17.05
C GLY A 20 -19.03 -11.69 16.48
N ASN A 21 -18.18 -12.60 16.97
CA ASN A 21 -16.91 -12.97 16.41
C ASN A 21 -17.17 -13.09 14.90
N PRO A 22 -16.57 -12.24 14.03
CA PRO A 22 -16.65 -12.49 12.62
C PRO A 22 -15.95 -13.83 12.46
N ARG A 23 -16.72 -14.89 12.35
CA ARG A 23 -16.19 -16.23 12.14
C ARG A 23 -15.63 -16.16 10.73
N TRP A 24 -14.34 -15.83 10.61
CA TRP A 24 -13.57 -15.93 9.37
C TRP A 24 -13.46 -17.42 9.03
N SER A 25 -14.58 -18.03 8.66
CA SER A 25 -14.59 -19.31 8.00
C SER A 25 -14.00 -19.04 6.62
N VAL A 26 -12.87 -19.67 6.32
CA VAL A 26 -12.26 -19.67 4.98
C VAL A 26 -13.28 -20.10 3.91
N PHE A 27 -14.33 -20.80 4.34
CA PHE A 27 -15.38 -21.34 3.49
C PHE A 27 -16.67 -20.50 3.45
N ASP A 28 -16.77 -19.39 4.22
CA ASP A 28 -18.01 -18.57 4.26
C ASP A 28 -18.32 -17.90 2.91
N GLY A 29 -17.28 -17.75 2.07
CA GLY A 29 -17.40 -17.23 0.70
C GLY A 29 -17.41 -18.31 -0.39
N VAL A 30 -17.28 -19.61 -0.06
CA VAL A 30 -17.21 -20.67 -1.08
C VAL A 30 -18.62 -21.03 -1.52
N LYS A 31 -19.21 -20.14 -2.31
CA LYS A 31 -20.52 -20.35 -2.91
C LYS A 31 -20.34 -21.21 -4.17
N ILE A 32 -20.13 -22.51 -3.96
CA ILE A 32 -20.19 -23.57 -4.97
C ILE A 32 -19.08 -23.48 -6.03
N ILE A 33 -18.12 -24.40 -5.97
CA ILE A 33 -17.11 -24.55 -7.04
C ILE A 33 -17.81 -25.13 -8.28
N PRO A 34 -17.72 -24.49 -9.45
CA PRO A 34 -18.38 -25.01 -10.66
C PRO A 34 -17.84 -26.40 -11.00
N THR A 35 -18.74 -27.35 -11.26
CA THR A 35 -18.40 -28.76 -11.44
C THR A 35 -17.99 -29.11 -12.87
N THR A 36 -18.11 -28.17 -13.81
CA THR A 36 -17.74 -28.36 -15.21
C THR A 36 -16.76 -27.26 -15.67
N PRO A 37 -15.80 -27.59 -16.56
CA PRO A 37 -14.83 -26.63 -17.06
C PRO A 37 -15.49 -25.47 -17.82
N GLU A 38 -16.63 -25.70 -18.48
CA GLU A 38 -17.39 -24.66 -19.17
C GLU A 38 -17.97 -23.63 -18.18
N ALA A 39 -18.48 -24.09 -17.04
CA ALA A 39 -19.05 -23.20 -16.02
C ALA A 39 -17.96 -22.35 -15.35
N VAL A 40 -16.77 -22.93 -15.10
CA VAL A 40 -15.61 -22.18 -14.59
C VAL A 40 -15.21 -21.08 -15.58
N MET A 41 -15.12 -21.40 -16.87
CA MET A 41 -14.75 -20.41 -17.89
C MET A 41 -15.79 -19.29 -18.00
N ALA A 42 -17.09 -19.62 -17.93
CA ALA A 42 -18.16 -18.63 -17.93
C ALA A 42 -18.10 -17.72 -16.70
N GLU A 43 -17.80 -18.27 -15.51
CA GLU A 43 -17.63 -17.48 -14.28
C GLU A 43 -16.44 -16.53 -14.37
N ILE A 44 -15.30 -17.00 -14.89
CA ILE A 44 -14.12 -16.15 -15.11
C ILE A 44 -14.46 -15.00 -16.07
N ASN A 45 -15.06 -15.30 -17.22
CA ASN A 45 -15.45 -14.28 -18.20
C ASN A 45 -16.45 -13.29 -17.60
N SER A 46 -17.41 -13.78 -16.82
CA SER A 46 -18.38 -12.93 -16.13
C SER A 46 -17.74 -12.04 -15.07
N ALA A 47 -16.78 -12.55 -14.30
CA ALA A 47 -16.08 -11.80 -13.26
C ALA A 47 -15.19 -10.70 -13.86
N ILE A 48 -14.50 -10.99 -14.97
CA ILE A 48 -13.71 -10.02 -15.72
C ILE A 48 -14.62 -8.91 -16.25
N ALA A 49 -15.71 -9.28 -16.93
CA ALA A 49 -16.65 -8.31 -17.50
C ALA A 49 -17.29 -7.43 -16.41
N ALA A 50 -17.68 -8.01 -15.27
CA ALA A 50 -18.25 -7.26 -14.15
C ALA A 50 -17.23 -6.26 -13.56
N PHE A 51 -15.97 -6.67 -13.42
CA PHE A 51 -14.90 -5.81 -12.93
C PHE A 51 -14.63 -4.64 -13.88
N GLU A 52 -14.50 -4.90 -15.18
CA GLU A 52 -14.28 -3.87 -16.20
C GLU A 52 -15.46 -2.89 -16.28
N HIS A 53 -16.69 -3.40 -16.22
CA HIS A 53 -17.89 -2.57 -16.21
C HIS A 53 -17.94 -1.67 -14.96
N ALA A 54 -17.68 -2.21 -13.77
CA ALA A 54 -17.63 -1.44 -12.54
C ALA A 54 -16.55 -0.36 -12.59
N HIS A 55 -15.37 -0.70 -13.10
CA HIS A 55 -14.25 0.23 -13.27
C HIS A 55 -14.57 1.36 -14.26
N ALA A 56 -15.12 1.03 -15.44
CA ALA A 56 -15.54 2.02 -16.42
C ALA A 56 -16.65 2.94 -15.88
N THR A 57 -17.61 2.36 -15.16
CA THR A 57 -18.70 3.12 -14.56
C THR A 57 -18.19 4.07 -13.48
N ALA A 58 -17.25 3.64 -12.64
CA ALA A 58 -16.62 4.52 -11.63
C ALA A 58 -15.89 5.71 -12.27
N LEU A 59 -15.23 5.50 -13.41
CA LEU A 59 -14.58 6.58 -14.16
C LEU A 59 -15.59 7.56 -14.78
N LEU A 60 -16.71 7.06 -15.29
CA LEU A 60 -17.76 7.88 -15.91
C LEU A 60 -18.62 8.63 -14.89
N GLN A 61 -18.90 8.02 -13.74
CA GLN A 61 -19.66 8.64 -12.64
C GLN A 61 -18.83 9.66 -11.85
N SER A 62 -17.52 9.69 -12.05
CA SER A 62 -16.69 10.78 -11.54
C SER A 62 -16.98 12.04 -12.38
N PRO A 63 -17.58 13.10 -11.81
CA PRO A 63 -17.93 14.29 -12.56
C PRO A 63 -16.69 14.87 -13.21
N SER A 64 -16.79 15.09 -14.53
CA SER A 64 -15.77 15.66 -15.40
C SER A 64 -15.15 16.92 -14.78
N SER A 65 -14.04 16.73 -14.08
CA SER A 65 -12.95 17.69 -14.09
C SER A 65 -11.98 17.16 -15.14
N LEU A 66 -12.03 17.77 -16.32
CA LEU A 66 -10.98 17.71 -17.32
C LEU A 66 -9.63 18.00 -16.64
N SER A 67 -8.95 16.96 -16.18
CA SER A 67 -7.55 16.99 -15.79
C SER A 67 -6.87 15.74 -16.29
N LYS A 68 -6.05 16.00 -17.31
CA LYS A 68 -5.10 15.12 -17.97
C LYS A 68 -4.30 14.29 -16.96
N ASN A 69 -4.22 12.98 -17.22
CA ASN A 69 -3.23 12.02 -16.71
C ASN A 69 -3.22 11.69 -15.20
N LYS A 70 -3.29 10.38 -14.94
CA LYS A 70 -2.56 9.64 -13.90
C LYS A 70 -2.44 10.37 -12.55
N SER A 71 -3.48 10.27 -11.73
CA SER A 71 -3.42 10.59 -10.31
C SER A 71 -4.45 9.75 -9.57
N SER A 72 -4.03 8.75 -8.80
CA SER A 72 -3.92 8.94 -7.36
C SER A 72 -2.46 8.90 -6.88
N ASN A 73 -1.75 10.00 -7.10
CA ASN A 73 -0.87 10.58 -6.08
C ASN A 73 -0.67 12.07 -6.40
N VAL A 74 -1.75 12.81 -6.63
CA VAL A 74 -1.68 14.28 -6.66
C VAL A 74 -1.58 14.75 -5.22
N ASN A 75 -0.33 14.97 -4.84
CA ASN A 75 0.09 16.31 -4.47
C ASN A 75 -0.46 16.80 -3.12
N SER A 76 -0.05 16.13 -2.05
CA SER A 76 0.85 16.89 -1.20
C SER A 76 2.15 16.98 -1.99
N THR A 77 2.56 18.17 -2.43
CA THR A 77 3.98 18.46 -2.66
C THR A 77 4.69 18.32 -1.32
N SER A 78 4.67 17.13 -0.73
CA SER A 78 5.56 16.80 0.34
C SER A 78 6.93 16.93 -0.31
N GLN A 79 7.73 17.85 0.23
CA GLN A 79 9.12 18.05 -0.16
C GLN A 79 9.88 16.72 -0.33
N TYR A 80 9.40 15.69 0.35
CA TYR A 80 9.85 14.31 0.38
C TYR A 80 8.90 13.40 -0.41
N ASP A 81 9.48 12.56 -1.28
CA ASP A 81 8.78 11.51 -2.02
C ASP A 81 9.63 10.25 -1.95
N ALA A 82 9.15 9.25 -1.20
CA ALA A 82 9.87 7.99 -0.99
C ALA A 82 10.11 7.23 -2.30
N ARG A 83 9.22 7.32 -3.28
CA ARG A 83 9.40 6.64 -4.57
C ARG A 83 10.51 7.28 -5.37
N ILE A 84 10.53 8.62 -5.44
CA ILE A 84 11.61 9.35 -6.12
C ILE A 84 12.94 9.11 -5.40
N ALA A 85 12.94 9.07 -4.07
CA ALA A 85 14.14 8.76 -3.29
C ALA A 85 14.69 7.36 -3.61
N ASP A 86 13.84 6.34 -3.67
CA ASP A 86 14.22 4.97 -4.01
C ASP A 86 14.73 4.83 -5.44
N GLU A 87 14.09 5.50 -6.40
CA GLU A 87 14.52 5.50 -7.80
C GLU A 87 15.90 6.14 -7.96
N ALA A 88 16.11 7.31 -7.35
CA ALA A 88 17.40 7.98 -7.34
C ALA A 88 18.49 7.16 -6.62
N TYR A 89 18.13 6.44 -5.56
CA TYR A 89 19.05 5.52 -4.88
C TYR A 89 19.50 4.38 -5.81
N LYS A 90 18.56 3.72 -6.49
CA LYS A 90 18.86 2.64 -7.46
C LYS A 90 19.71 3.15 -8.62
N ALA A 91 19.41 4.34 -9.14
CA ALA A 91 20.21 4.99 -10.17
C ALA A 91 21.65 5.25 -9.69
N GLY A 92 21.81 5.73 -8.45
CA GLY A 92 23.12 5.90 -7.82
C GLY A 92 23.91 4.59 -7.69
N LEU A 93 23.25 3.49 -7.28
CA LEU A 93 23.89 2.18 -7.22
C LEU A 93 24.30 1.65 -8.61
N ALA A 94 23.47 1.87 -9.63
CA ALA A 94 23.81 1.50 -11.01
C ALA A 94 25.02 2.31 -11.52
N ALA A 95 25.08 3.60 -11.22
CA ALA A 95 26.22 4.45 -11.57
C ALA A 95 27.51 4.04 -10.83
N LEU A 96 27.42 3.63 -9.55
CA LEU A 96 28.54 3.04 -8.81
C LEU A 96 29.06 1.77 -9.47
N ALA A 97 28.16 0.85 -9.85
CA ALA A 97 28.53 -0.38 -10.55
C ALA A 97 29.16 -0.09 -11.93
N ALA A 98 28.73 0.99 -12.59
CA ALA A 98 29.30 1.45 -13.85
C ALA A 98 30.61 2.26 -13.70
N GLY A 99 31.09 2.50 -12.47
CA GLY A 99 32.30 3.29 -12.20
C GLY A 99 32.14 4.81 -12.40
N LYS A 100 30.91 5.30 -12.60
CA LYS A 100 30.62 6.73 -12.82
C LYS A 100 30.38 7.45 -11.49
N LEU A 101 31.46 7.77 -10.80
CA LEU A 101 31.41 8.32 -9.44
C LEU A 101 30.68 9.68 -9.34
N ASP A 102 30.84 10.57 -10.32
CA ASP A 102 30.13 11.87 -10.34
C ASP A 102 28.61 11.70 -10.45
N GLU A 103 28.16 10.85 -11.36
CA GLU A 103 26.74 10.60 -11.62
C GLU A 103 26.08 9.82 -10.46
N ALA A 104 26.85 8.93 -9.81
CA ALA A 104 26.46 8.29 -8.57
C ALA A 104 26.25 9.31 -7.45
N LEU A 105 27.20 10.23 -7.25
CA LEU A 105 27.13 11.24 -6.20
C LEU A 105 25.93 12.18 -6.40
N HIS A 106 25.68 12.61 -7.65
CA HIS A 106 24.51 13.42 -7.97
C HIS A 106 23.20 12.69 -7.64
N SER A 107 23.07 11.43 -8.07
CA SER A 107 21.88 10.61 -7.83
C SER A 107 21.65 10.33 -6.33
N LEU A 108 22.71 10.08 -5.57
CA LEU A 108 22.62 9.88 -4.12
C LEU A 108 22.20 11.14 -3.36
N ASN A 109 22.68 12.33 -3.76
CA ASN A 109 22.23 13.59 -3.18
C ASN A 109 20.77 13.90 -3.51
N LEU A 110 20.33 13.58 -4.74
CA LEU A 110 18.93 13.66 -5.10
C LEU A 110 18.07 12.75 -4.20
N SER A 111 18.49 11.51 -3.99
CA SER A 111 17.82 10.58 -3.08
C SER A 111 17.72 11.15 -1.66
N LEU A 112 18.81 11.70 -1.12
CA LEU A 112 18.83 12.34 0.21
C LEU A 112 17.84 13.53 0.31
N SER A 113 17.75 14.36 -0.74
CA SER A 113 16.84 15.50 -0.76
C SER A 113 15.36 15.12 -0.78
N LYS A 114 15.04 13.90 -1.23
CA LYS A 114 13.68 13.37 -1.34
C LYS A 114 13.33 12.38 -0.24
N CYS A 115 14.32 11.92 0.52
CA CYS A 115 14.11 10.99 1.62
C CYS A 115 13.42 11.71 2.79
N PRO A 116 12.28 11.21 3.31
CA PRO A 116 11.62 11.80 4.45
C PRO A 116 12.50 11.76 5.71
N PRO A 117 12.56 12.85 6.50
CA PRO A 117 13.49 12.96 7.64
C PRO A 117 13.15 12.00 8.80
N ASP A 118 11.90 11.52 8.87
CA ASP A 118 11.47 10.46 9.79
C ASP A 118 12.25 9.14 9.58
N LYS A 119 12.76 8.90 8.37
CA LYS A 119 13.52 7.68 8.05
C LYS A 119 15.01 7.87 8.34
N THR A 120 15.33 8.10 9.60
CA THR A 120 16.70 8.36 10.11
C THR A 120 17.71 7.31 9.64
N SER A 121 17.37 6.02 9.72
CA SER A 121 18.26 4.94 9.23
C SER A 121 18.61 5.08 7.74
N ALA A 122 17.63 5.45 6.90
CA ALA A 122 17.86 5.65 5.47
C ALA A 122 18.73 6.88 5.22
N VAL A 123 18.45 7.99 5.91
CA VAL A 123 19.24 9.24 5.83
C VAL A 123 20.70 8.98 6.22
N THR A 124 20.94 8.30 7.35
CA THR A 124 22.31 7.98 7.81
C THR A 124 23.05 7.08 6.83
N LYS A 125 22.38 6.09 6.23
CA LYS A 125 22.98 5.23 5.20
C LYS A 125 23.34 6.02 3.95
N LEU A 126 22.44 6.89 3.48
CA LEU A 126 22.70 7.76 2.33
C LEU A 126 23.89 8.69 2.59
N GLN A 127 23.95 9.34 3.75
CA GLN A 127 25.07 10.20 4.12
C GLN A 127 26.40 9.43 4.18
N SER A 128 26.40 8.24 4.77
CA SER A 128 27.58 7.36 4.84
C SER A 128 28.05 6.97 3.44
N LEU A 129 27.11 6.61 2.55
CA LEU A 129 27.41 6.21 1.18
C LEU A 129 27.89 7.38 0.33
N ILE A 130 27.32 8.58 0.49
CA ILE A 130 27.79 9.80 -0.16
C ILE A 130 29.23 10.10 0.26
N SER A 131 29.53 10.07 1.58
CA SER A 131 30.88 10.31 2.09
C SER A 131 31.90 9.31 1.51
N LEU A 132 31.54 8.02 1.45
CA LEU A 132 32.37 7.00 0.83
C LEU A 132 32.61 7.28 -0.66
N THR A 133 31.56 7.61 -1.40
CA THR A 133 31.63 7.88 -2.84
C THR A 133 32.47 9.13 -3.13
N SER A 134 32.31 10.20 -2.35
CA SER A 134 33.14 11.41 -2.46
C SER A 134 34.61 11.13 -2.20
N GLN A 135 34.93 10.27 -1.22
CA GLN A 135 36.32 9.86 -0.98
C GLN A 135 36.89 9.05 -2.14
N GLN A 136 36.09 8.17 -2.77
CA GLN A 136 36.53 7.43 -3.96
C GLN A 136 36.78 8.36 -5.15
N LEU A 137 35.96 9.39 -5.32
CA LEU A 137 36.13 10.39 -6.38
C LEU A 137 37.45 11.16 -6.21
N GLN A 138 37.81 11.53 -4.98
CA GLN A 138 39.08 12.22 -4.68
C GLN A 138 40.31 11.32 -4.80
N LYS A 139 40.15 10.01 -4.55
CA LYS A 139 41.24 9.02 -4.62
C LYS A 139 41.49 8.51 -6.03
N SER A 140 40.63 8.81 -6.99
CA SER A 140 40.82 8.45 -8.39
C SER A 140 41.80 9.45 -9.01
N PRO A 141 43.08 9.09 -9.27
CA PRO A 141 43.97 9.97 -10.00
C PRO A 141 43.40 10.18 -11.41
N LYS A 142 43.41 11.44 -11.86
CA LYS A 142 42.97 11.84 -13.19
C LYS A 142 43.88 11.27 -14.27
#